data_AF-A0A7C5GIX1-F1
#
_entry.id   AF-A0A7C5GIX1-F1
#
_cell.length_a   1.000
_cell.length_b   1.000
_cell.length_c   1.000
_cell.angle_alpha   90.00
_cell.angle_beta   90.00
_cell.angle_gamma   90.00
#
_symmetry.space_group_name_H-M   'P 1'
#
loop_
_entity.id
_entity.type
_entity.pdbx_description
1 polymer ?
#
loop_
_entity_poly.entity_id
_entity_poly.type
_entity_poly.pdbx_seq_one_letter_code
_entity_poly.pdbx_strand_id
1 'polypeptide(L)'
;MSSKQILSYYAADDAGTNQLGSILGAHLKPGHIILLEGGLGAGKSALARAIIRSVLKDHTLQIPSPTFLLVLPYQHGETSFL
;
A
#
# COMPACT_ATOMS: atom_id res chain seq x y z
N MET A 1 -16.87 -19.77 -12.20
CA MET A 1 -16.33 -19.11 -10.99
C MET A 1 -14.82 -19.27 -11.02
N SER A 2 -14.06 -18.17 -11.13
CA SER A 2 -12.59 -18.23 -11.17
C SER A 2 -12.06 -18.67 -9.80
N SER A 3 -11.15 -19.64 -9.75
CA SER A 3 -10.54 -20.12 -8.52
C SER A 3 -9.72 -19.00 -7.85
N LYS A 4 -9.98 -18.73 -6.57
CA LYS A 4 -9.17 -17.80 -5.77
C LYS A 4 -7.78 -18.40 -5.58
N GLN A 5 -6.74 -17.76 -6.11
CA GLN A 5 -5.35 -18.13 -5.83
C GLN A 5 -4.89 -17.51 -4.51
N ILE A 6 -4.20 -18.31 -3.69
CA ILE A 6 -3.60 -17.88 -2.43
C ILE A 6 -2.08 -17.94 -2.60
N LEU A 7 -1.41 -16.84 -2.27
CA LEU A 7 0.04 -16.72 -2.28
C LEU A 7 0.50 -16.36 -0.87
N SER A 8 1.66 -16.86 -0.48
CA SER A 8 2.29 -16.56 0.82
C SER A 8 3.67 -15.96 0.60
N TYR A 9 3.99 -14.92 1.37
CA TYR A 9 5.27 -14.23 1.32
C TYR A 9 5.74 -14.02 2.76
N TYR A 10 6.99 -14.38 3.05
CA TYR A 10 7.60 -14.14 4.35
C TYR A 10 8.45 -12.86 4.31
N ALA A 11 8.09 -11.89 5.14
CA ALA A 11 8.86 -10.68 5.37
C ALA A 11 9.49 -10.76 6.77
N ALA A 12 10.80 -10.92 6.84
CA ALA A 12 11.52 -11.06 8.10
C ALA A 12 11.61 -9.74 8.89
N ASP A 13 11.58 -8.62 8.16
CA ASP A 13 11.81 -7.28 8.69
C ASP A 13 11.06 -6.20 7.89
N ASP A 14 11.31 -4.94 8.25
CA ASP A 14 10.74 -3.78 7.56
C ASP A 14 11.19 -3.68 6.10
N ALA A 15 12.42 -4.12 5.77
CA ALA A 15 12.91 -4.11 4.39
C ALA A 15 12.11 -5.11 3.53
N GLY A 16 11.84 -6.30 4.04
CA GLY A 16 10.98 -7.30 3.40
C GLY A 16 9.55 -6.80 3.20
N THR A 17 9.01 -6.07 4.17
CA THR A 17 7.67 -5.43 4.05
C THR A 17 7.67 -4.36 2.96
N ASN A 18 8.73 -3.54 2.90
CA ASN A 18 8.89 -2.51 1.86
C ASN A 18 9.02 -3.14 0.46
N GLN A 19 9.75 -4.25 0.34
CA GLN A 19 9.87 -4.99 -0.91
C GLN A 19 8.52 -5.54 -1.38
N LEU A 20 7.74 -6.16 -0.48
CA LEU A 20 6.39 -6.64 -0.80
C LEU A 20 5.50 -5.49 -1.26
N GLY A 21 5.52 -4.36 -0.56
CA GLY A 21 4.73 -3.19 -0.95
C GLY A 21 5.12 -2.62 -2.32
N SER A 22 6.42 -2.63 -2.66
CA SER A 22 6.93 -2.24 -3.98
C SER A 22 6.41 -3.16 -5.09
N ILE A 23 6.48 -4.48 -4.87
CA ILE A 23 5.96 -5.47 -5.83
C ILE A 23 4.46 -5.25 -6.06
N LEU A 24 3.68 -5.15 -4.99
CA LEU A 24 2.23 -4.93 -5.10
C LEU A 24 1.91 -3.61 -5.80
N GLY A 25 2.56 -2.51 -5.38
CA GLY A 25 2.33 -1.18 -5.95
C GLY A 25 2.62 -1.10 -7.46
N ALA A 26 3.67 -1.77 -7.93
CA ALA A 26 4.02 -1.82 -9.36
C ALA A 26 2.97 -2.52 -10.24
N HIS A 27 2.12 -3.37 -9.66
CA HIS A 27 1.07 -4.10 -10.38
C HIS A 27 -0.34 -3.51 -10.21
N LEU A 28 -0.50 -2.49 -9.35
CA LEU A 28 -1.79 -1.84 -9.16
C LEU A 28 -2.20 -0.98 -10.36
N LYS A 29 -3.50 -0.93 -10.59
CA LYS A 29 -4.14 -0.13 -11.64
C LYS A 29 -5.34 0.61 -11.05
N PRO A 30 -5.80 1.72 -11.66
CA PRO A 30 -7.04 2.37 -11.26
C PRO A 30 -8.21 1.37 -11.14
N GLY A 31 -8.97 1.48 -10.06
CA GLY A 31 -10.09 0.57 -9.75
C GLY A 31 -9.72 -0.66 -8.92
N HIS A 32 -8.44 -0.97 -8.71
CA HIS A 32 -8.05 -2.03 -7.77
C HIS A 32 -8.29 -1.61 -6.31
N ILE A 33 -8.73 -2.56 -5.48
CA ILE A 33 -8.95 -2.38 -4.05
C ILE A 33 -8.10 -3.41 -3.29
N ILE A 34 -7.29 -2.95 -2.34
CA ILE A 34 -6.57 -3.82 -1.42
C ILE A 34 -7.20 -3.69 -0.03
N LEU A 35 -7.64 -4.82 0.52
CA LEU A 35 -7.99 -4.95 1.93
C LEU A 35 -6.78 -5.48 2.70
N LEU A 36 -6.41 -4.81 3.80
CA LEU A 36 -5.39 -5.28 4.73
C LEU A 36 -6.06 -5.70 6.05
N GLU A 37 -5.83 -6.96 6.45
CA GLU A 37 -6.41 -7.55 7.65
C GLU A 37 -5.32 -8.15 8.53
N GLY A 38 -5.52 -8.11 9.85
CA GLY A 38 -4.59 -8.64 10.84
C GLY A 38 -4.65 -7.89 12.17
N GLY A 39 -4.07 -8.47 13.22
CA GLY A 39 -4.05 -7.90 14.57
C GLY A 39 -3.27 -6.58 14.72
N LEU A 40 -3.30 -6.00 15.93
CA LEU A 40 -2.46 -4.84 16.28
C LEU A 40 -0.98 -5.23 16.11
N GLY A 41 -0.18 -4.33 15.52
CA GLY A 41 1.24 -4.59 15.28
C GLY A 41 1.54 -5.51 14.09
N ALA A 42 0.54 -6.05 13.38
CA ALA A 42 0.75 -6.96 12.25
C ALA A 42 1.37 -6.32 10.98
N GLY A 43 1.89 -5.08 11.04
CA GLY A 43 2.54 -4.43 9.90
C GLY A 43 1.61 -3.82 8.83
N LYS A 44 0.28 -3.87 9.00
CA LYS A 44 -0.70 -3.34 8.02
C LYS A 44 -0.37 -1.91 7.54
N SER A 45 -0.14 -0.99 8.47
CA SER A 45 0.20 0.41 8.12
C SER A 45 1.58 0.52 7.47
N ALA A 46 2.54 -0.33 7.82
CA ALA A 46 3.85 -0.34 7.17
C ALA A 46 3.72 -0.77 5.70
N LEU A 47 2.95 -1.84 5.43
CA LEU A 47 2.69 -2.31 4.07
C LEU A 47 1.92 -1.28 3.23
N ALA A 48 0.88 -0.65 3.80
CA ALA A 48 0.13 0.40 3.12
C ALA A 48 1.04 1.57 2.67
N ARG A 49 1.95 2.00 3.55
CA ARG A 49 2.94 3.05 3.23
C ARG A 49 3.85 2.64 2.09
N ALA A 50 4.38 1.41 2.13
CA ALA A 50 5.24 0.90 1.08
C ALA A 50 4.53 0.86 -0.28
N ILE A 51 3.26 0.44 -0.31
CA ILE A 51 2.43 0.43 -1.54
C ILE A 51 2.23 1.86 -2.06
N ILE A 52 1.80 2.80 -1.20
CA ILE A 52 1.55 4.19 -1.61
C ILE A 52 2.80 4.84 -2.19
N ARG A 53 3.96 4.68 -1.53
CA ARG A 53 5.26 5.18 -2.03
C ARG A 53 5.60 4.60 -3.39
N SER A 54 5.38 3.30 -3.56
CA SER A 54 5.62 2.61 -4.83
C SER A 54 4.71 3.11 -5.96
N VAL A 55 3.41 3.27 -5.69
CA VAL A 55 2.44 3.76 -6.68
C VAL A 55 2.76 5.20 -7.09
N LEU A 56 3.12 6.05 -6.12
CA LEU A 56 3.43 7.46 -6.37
C LEU A 56 4.85 7.69 -6.87
N LYS A 57 5.70 6.66 -6.85
CA LYS A 57 7.14 6.73 -7.18
C LYS A 57 7.90 7.75 -6.34
N ASP A 58 7.51 7.89 -5.07
CA ASP A 58 8.18 8.74 -4.08
C ASP A 58 8.46 7.94 -2.81
N HIS A 59 9.72 7.48 -2.68
CA HIS A 59 10.18 6.74 -1.51
C HIS A 59 10.35 7.60 -0.26
N THR A 60 10.43 8.93 -0.42
CA THR A 60 10.60 9.90 0.67
C THR A 60 9.27 10.41 1.23
N LEU A 61 8.16 10.11 0.55
CA LEU A 61 6.83 10.57 0.94
C LEU A 61 6.52 10.20 2.40
N GLN A 62 6.13 11.23 3.16
CA GLN A 62 5.63 11.11 4.51
C GLN A 62 4.16 10.69 4.46
N ILE A 63 3.85 9.55 5.07
CA ILE A 63 2.51 8.95 5.06
C ILE A 63 2.09 8.77 6.53
N PRO A 64 1.51 9.82 7.14
CA PRO A 64 1.18 9.80 8.55
C PRO A 64 0.06 8.80 8.84
N SER A 65 -0.08 8.42 10.11
CA SER A 65 -1.28 7.72 10.55
C SER A 65 -2.50 8.62 10.35
N PRO A 66 -3.59 8.12 9.75
CA PRO A 66 -4.81 8.88 9.57
C PRO A 66 -5.59 8.84 10.90
N THR A 67 -5.01 9.43 11.96
CA THR A 67 -5.51 9.29 13.35
C THR A 67 -6.86 9.97 13.56
N PHE A 68 -7.13 11.06 12.83
CA PHE A 68 -8.41 11.79 12.86
C PHE A 68 -9.15 11.78 11.52
N LEU A 69 -8.41 11.61 10.42
CA LEU A 69 -8.99 11.52 9.09
C LEU A 69 -9.33 10.05 8.84
N LEU A 70 -10.60 9.67 8.65
CA LEU A 70 -10.93 8.28 8.32
C LEU A 70 -10.29 7.84 7.00
N VAL A 71 -10.11 8.79 6.07
CA VAL A 71 -9.46 8.59 4.77
C VAL A 71 -8.48 9.72 4.55
N LEU A 72 -7.22 9.37 4.24
CA LEU A 72 -6.19 10.32 3.84
C LEU A 72 -5.82 10.06 2.38
N PRO A 73 -6.28 10.89 1.43
CA PRO A 73 -5.94 10.72 0.03
C PRO A 73 -4.48 11.10 -0.25
N TYR A 74 -3.85 10.42 -1.20
CA TYR A 74 -2.54 10.78 -1.74
C TYR A 74 -2.67 10.94 -3.25
N GLN A 75 -2.12 12.03 -3.78
CA GLN A 75 -2.28 12.39 -5.19
C GLN A 75 -0.98 12.18 -5.96
N HIS A 76 -1.11 11.80 -7.23
CA HIS A 76 0.00 11.67 -8.17
C HIS A 76 0.04 12.93 -9.06
N GLY A 77 0.86 13.92 -8.68
CA GLY A 77 0.94 15.21 -9.39
C GLY A 77 -0.40 15.96 -9.43
N GLU A 78 -0.44 17.10 -10.13
CA GLU A 78 -1.70 17.80 -10.39
C GLU A 78 -2.54 16.97 -11.35
N THR A 79 -3.48 16.20 -10.80
CA THR A 79 -4.58 15.68 -11.60
C THR A 79 -5.57 16.82 -11.75
N SER A 80 -5.36 17.67 -12.76
CA SER A 80 -6.33 18.69 -13.16
C SER A 80 -7.56 17.97 -13.72
N PHE A 81 -8.63 17.94 -12.94
CA PHE A 81 -9.95 17.56 -13.44
C PHE A 81 -10.63 18.81 -13.99
N LEU A 82 -10.18 19.26 -15.18
CA LEU A 82 -10.92 20.19 -16.03
C LEU A 82 -11.22 19.48 -17.35
#